data_AF-A0A3D4ENG1-F1
#
_entry.id   AF-A0A3D4ENG1-F1
#
_cell.length_a   1.000
_cell.length_b   1.000
_cell.length_c   1.000
_cell.angle_alpha   90.00
_cell.angle_beta   90.00
_cell.angle_gamma   90.00
#
_symmetry.space_group_name_H-M   'P 1'
#
loop_
_entity.id
_entity.type
_entity.pdbx_description
1 polymer ?
#
loop_
_entity_poly.entity_id
_entity_poly.type
_entity_poly.pdbx_seq_one_letter_code
_entity_poly.pdbx_strand_id
1 'polypeptide(L)'
;NRAVGAILSNEISKIYGEQGLPDNTLKVNFKGSAGQSFGAFATKGLTLKIDGNANDYVGKGLSGARLIIKVPEEATFEANENIIIGNVALYGATSGEAYFNGVAGERFCVRNSGATAVVEGIGDHGCEYMTGGVAVILGKTGRNFGAGMSGGIAYVLDEEQKFKSKCNAADLNLDPITEENDKQQLKELITNHYNYTQSALAQRILENWDAYLPKFIKVLPEEYRQALIRLEEEEKLTDLTE
;
A
#
# COMPACT_ATOMS: atom_id res chain seq x y z
N ASN A 1 6.31 -4.44 -22.48
CA ASN A 1 6.06 -5.83 -22.00
C ASN A 1 4.93 -5.84 -20.98
N ARG A 2 3.98 -6.79 -21.08
CA ARG A 2 2.78 -6.87 -20.21
C ARG A 2 2.84 -8.12 -19.33
N ALA A 3 2.11 -8.11 -18.21
CA ALA A 3 1.96 -9.27 -17.30
C ALA A 3 3.29 -9.90 -16.85
N VAL A 4 4.35 -9.10 -16.78
CA VAL A 4 5.67 -9.57 -16.34
C VAL A 4 5.57 -10.03 -14.88
N GLY A 5 6.10 -11.22 -14.61
CA GLY A 5 6.00 -11.88 -13.30
C GLY A 5 4.91 -12.95 -13.22
N ALA A 6 3.84 -12.89 -14.02
CA ALA A 6 2.73 -13.83 -13.91
C ALA A 6 3.11 -15.28 -14.26
N ILE A 7 3.85 -15.48 -15.36
CA ILE A 7 4.35 -16.82 -15.74
C ILE A 7 5.33 -17.35 -14.68
N LEU A 8 6.26 -16.52 -14.22
CA LEU A 8 7.21 -16.89 -13.17
C LEU A 8 6.49 -17.30 -11.88
N SER A 9 5.48 -16.54 -11.49
CA SER A 9 4.64 -16.85 -10.33
C SER A 9 3.93 -18.20 -10.49
N ASN A 10 3.37 -18.47 -11.67
CA ASN A 10 2.70 -19.74 -11.95
C ASN A 10 3.65 -20.94 -11.82
N GLU A 11 4.87 -20.83 -12.34
CA GLU A 11 5.86 -21.92 -12.23
C GLU A 11 6.28 -22.15 -10.77
N ILE A 12 6.41 -21.09 -9.97
CA ILE A 12 6.66 -21.23 -8.52
C ILE A 12 5.49 -21.90 -7.82
N SER A 13 4.26 -21.44 -8.03
CA SER A 13 3.08 -22.00 -7.37
C SER A 13 2.80 -23.45 -7.78
N LYS A 14 3.16 -23.88 -9.00
CA LYS A 14 3.07 -25.30 -9.39
C LYS A 14 3.96 -26.21 -8.54
N ILE A 15 5.11 -25.70 -8.10
CA ILE A 15 6.11 -26.47 -7.37
C ILE A 15 5.89 -26.36 -5.86
N TYR A 16 5.64 -25.14 -5.35
CA TYR A 16 5.64 -24.82 -3.93
C TYR A 16 4.24 -24.50 -3.37
N GLY A 17 3.21 -24.44 -4.21
CA GLY A 17 1.85 -24.11 -3.80
C GLY A 17 1.75 -22.73 -3.15
N GLU A 18 0.87 -22.61 -2.15
CA GLU A 18 0.62 -21.39 -1.39
C GLU A 18 1.81 -20.94 -0.53
N GLN A 19 2.64 -21.87 -0.06
CA GLN A 19 3.82 -21.52 0.75
C GLN A 19 4.80 -20.64 -0.03
N GLY A 20 4.85 -20.81 -1.36
CA GLY A 20 5.77 -20.09 -2.24
C GLY A 20 7.23 -20.34 -1.86
N LEU A 21 8.07 -19.35 -2.15
CA LEU A 21 9.48 -19.38 -1.76
C LEU A 21 9.69 -18.60 -0.46
N PRO A 22 10.81 -18.82 0.26
CA PRO A 22 11.24 -17.91 1.31
C PRO A 22 11.28 -16.47 0.81
N ASP A 23 11.07 -15.50 1.70
CA ASP A 23 11.05 -14.09 1.30
C ASP A 23 12.34 -13.72 0.56
N ASN A 24 12.20 -12.85 -0.45
CA ASN A 24 13.32 -12.26 -1.16
C ASN A 24 14.24 -13.25 -1.91
N THR A 25 13.76 -14.47 -2.19
CA THR A 25 14.52 -15.53 -2.87
C THR A 25 14.89 -15.13 -4.30
N LEU A 26 13.94 -14.56 -5.07
CA LEU A 26 14.18 -14.15 -6.45
C LEU A 26 13.99 -12.65 -6.60
N LYS A 27 15.09 -11.94 -6.91
CA LYS A 27 15.12 -10.51 -7.15
C LYS A 27 15.27 -10.25 -8.64
N VAL A 28 14.27 -9.62 -9.25
CA VAL A 28 14.29 -9.27 -10.68
C VAL A 28 14.19 -7.76 -10.82
N ASN A 29 15.26 -7.17 -11.34
CA ASN A 29 15.37 -5.72 -11.55
C ASN A 29 15.14 -5.39 -13.03
N PHE A 30 14.28 -4.41 -13.27
CA PHE A 30 13.92 -3.90 -14.59
C PHE A 30 14.26 -2.41 -14.67
N LYS A 31 14.51 -1.95 -15.90
CA LYS A 31 14.65 -0.52 -16.22
C LYS A 31 13.65 -0.15 -17.32
N GLY A 32 13.05 1.04 -17.20
CA GLY A 32 12.14 1.59 -18.21
C GLY A 32 10.66 1.48 -17.83
N SER A 33 9.78 1.32 -18.83
CA SER A 33 8.33 1.34 -18.65
C SER A 33 7.71 -0.05 -18.74
N ALA A 34 7.07 -0.50 -17.66
CA ALA A 34 6.28 -1.72 -17.69
C ALA A 34 4.89 -1.46 -18.29
N GLY A 35 4.45 -2.38 -19.15
CA GLY A 35 3.07 -2.40 -19.63
C GLY A 35 2.11 -2.87 -18.55
N GLN A 36 0.84 -3.01 -18.94
CA GLN A 36 -0.24 -3.37 -18.02
C GLN A 36 0.03 -4.69 -17.26
N SER A 37 -0.51 -4.76 -16.04
CA SER A 37 -0.48 -5.95 -15.18
C SER A 37 0.91 -6.40 -14.74
N PHE A 38 1.87 -5.49 -14.60
CA PHE A 38 3.16 -5.81 -14.01
C PHE A 38 3.01 -6.40 -12.60
N GLY A 39 3.65 -7.52 -12.32
CA GLY A 39 3.56 -8.19 -11.02
C GLY A 39 2.19 -8.81 -10.71
N ALA A 40 1.32 -8.98 -11.72
CA ALA A 40 0.02 -9.61 -11.50
C ALA A 40 0.18 -11.04 -10.98
N PHE A 41 -0.58 -11.35 -9.91
CA PHE A 41 -0.56 -12.64 -9.23
C PHE A 41 0.82 -13.07 -8.72
N ALA A 42 1.75 -12.15 -8.52
CA ALA A 42 3.11 -12.48 -8.09
C ALA A 42 3.09 -13.10 -6.68
N THR A 43 3.68 -14.29 -6.56
CA THR A 43 3.66 -15.11 -5.36
C THR A 43 4.83 -14.83 -4.41
N LYS A 44 4.70 -15.31 -3.16
CA LYS A 44 5.69 -15.16 -2.10
C LYS A 44 7.10 -15.59 -2.52
N GLY A 45 8.07 -14.76 -2.13
CA GLY A 45 9.49 -14.91 -2.40
C GLY A 45 9.99 -14.25 -3.70
N LEU A 46 9.07 -13.70 -4.51
CA LEU A 46 9.43 -12.78 -5.60
C LEU A 46 9.60 -11.36 -5.08
N THR A 47 10.67 -10.70 -5.50
CA THR A 47 10.85 -9.24 -5.42
C THR A 47 11.07 -8.69 -6.83
N LEU A 48 10.11 -7.89 -7.30
CA LEU A 48 10.14 -7.29 -8.63
C LEU A 48 10.33 -5.78 -8.51
N LYS A 49 11.44 -5.28 -9.04
CA LYS A 49 11.81 -3.86 -8.96
C LYS A 49 11.86 -3.22 -10.34
N ILE A 50 11.27 -2.04 -10.50
CA ILE A 50 11.43 -1.19 -11.68
C ILE A 50 12.11 0.12 -11.28
N ASP A 51 13.23 0.44 -11.91
CA ASP A 51 13.75 1.82 -12.01
C ASP A 51 13.12 2.45 -13.29
N GLY A 52 12.07 3.24 -13.11
CA GLY A 52 11.19 3.71 -14.19
C GLY A 52 9.72 3.83 -13.77
N ASN A 53 8.79 3.38 -14.61
CA ASN A 53 7.35 3.52 -14.37
C ASN A 53 6.56 2.28 -14.84
N ALA A 54 5.26 2.25 -14.53
CA ALA A 54 4.37 1.18 -14.96
C ALA A 54 2.97 1.69 -15.35
N ASN A 55 2.32 1.00 -16.28
CA ASN A 55 0.94 1.28 -16.67
C ASN A 55 -0.07 0.65 -15.67
N ASP A 56 -1.35 0.57 -16.05
CA ASP A 56 -2.43 0.10 -15.18
C ASP A 56 -2.25 -1.32 -14.64
N TYR A 57 -2.98 -1.61 -13.55
CA TYR A 57 -3.12 -2.95 -12.94
C TYR A 57 -1.82 -3.51 -12.33
N VAL A 58 -0.88 -2.65 -11.94
CA VAL A 58 0.30 -3.08 -11.19
C VAL A 58 -0.13 -3.89 -9.96
N GLY A 59 0.42 -5.09 -9.79
CA GLY A 59 0.10 -5.96 -8.67
C GLY A 59 -1.36 -6.42 -8.62
N LYS A 60 -2.07 -6.47 -9.76
CA LYS A 60 -3.41 -7.09 -9.81
C LYS A 60 -3.37 -8.48 -9.18
N GLY A 61 -4.20 -8.70 -8.15
CA GLY A 61 -4.25 -9.96 -7.40
C GLY A 61 -2.91 -10.35 -6.77
N LEU A 62 -2.12 -9.39 -6.28
CA LEU A 62 -0.85 -9.66 -5.58
C LEU A 62 -1.04 -10.73 -4.49
N SER A 63 -0.11 -11.69 -4.43
CA SER A 63 -0.24 -12.93 -3.66
C SER A 63 1.05 -13.25 -2.90
N GLY A 64 1.61 -12.25 -2.23
CA GLY A 64 2.74 -12.44 -1.30
C GLY A 64 4.08 -11.94 -1.81
N ALA A 65 4.19 -11.50 -3.06
CA ALA A 65 5.41 -10.88 -3.58
C ALA A 65 5.63 -9.45 -3.06
N ARG A 66 6.86 -8.97 -3.23
CA ARG A 66 7.27 -7.57 -3.05
C ARG A 66 7.37 -6.86 -4.40
N LEU A 67 6.66 -5.75 -4.58
CA LEU A 67 6.76 -4.87 -5.75
C LEU A 67 7.41 -3.54 -5.37
N ILE A 68 8.39 -3.09 -6.16
CA ILE A 68 9.07 -1.81 -5.95
C ILE A 68 9.09 -1.07 -7.29
N ILE A 69 8.47 0.11 -7.36
CA ILE A 69 8.61 0.99 -8.53
C ILE A 69 9.09 2.35 -8.03
N LYS A 70 10.21 2.82 -8.58
CA LYS A 70 10.83 4.09 -8.21
C LYS A 70 11.30 4.84 -9.44
N VAL A 71 11.36 6.17 -9.31
CA VAL A 71 11.94 6.99 -10.36
C VAL A 71 13.43 6.61 -10.56
N PRO A 72 13.96 6.69 -11.78
CA PRO A 72 15.39 6.53 -12.03
C PRO A 72 16.21 7.56 -11.24
N GLU A 73 17.45 7.23 -10.89
CA GLU A 73 18.33 8.11 -10.10
C GLU A 73 18.65 9.42 -10.84
N GLU A 74 18.67 9.36 -12.17
CA GLU A 74 18.87 10.50 -13.07
C GLU A 74 17.63 11.40 -13.23
N ALA A 75 16.49 11.06 -12.63
CA ALA A 75 15.28 11.86 -12.73
C ALA A 75 15.45 13.22 -12.03
N THR A 76 15.07 14.30 -12.71
CA THR A 76 15.21 15.68 -12.21
C THR A 76 13.90 16.27 -11.67
N PHE A 77 12.82 15.48 -11.63
CA PHE A 77 11.50 15.92 -11.18
C PHE A 77 11.15 15.30 -9.83
N GLU A 78 10.24 15.93 -9.09
CA GLU A 78 9.78 15.43 -7.79
C GLU A 78 8.85 14.23 -7.97
N ALA A 79 9.23 13.08 -7.41
CA ALA A 79 8.47 11.82 -7.55
C ALA A 79 7.03 11.94 -7.04
N ASN A 80 6.84 12.58 -5.88
CA ASN A 80 5.54 12.79 -5.22
C ASN A 80 4.59 13.75 -5.96
N GLU A 81 5.04 14.39 -7.04
CA GLU A 81 4.21 15.24 -7.90
C GLU A 81 3.91 14.59 -9.27
N ASN A 82 4.45 13.40 -9.53
CA ASN A 82 4.42 12.78 -10.85
C ASN A 82 3.85 11.36 -10.82
N ILE A 83 3.08 11.00 -11.85
CA ILE A 83 2.49 9.68 -11.99
C ILE A 83 3.58 8.65 -12.28
N ILE A 84 3.69 7.64 -11.43
CA ILE A 84 4.64 6.53 -11.59
C ILE A 84 3.96 5.19 -11.92
N ILE A 85 2.72 5.01 -11.46
CA ILE A 85 1.89 3.86 -11.82
C ILE A 85 0.51 4.28 -12.28
N GLY A 86 -0.06 3.51 -13.22
CA GLY A 86 -1.40 3.75 -13.76
C GLY A 86 -2.55 3.43 -12.80
N ASN A 87 -3.73 3.22 -13.36
CA ASN A 87 -4.97 3.01 -12.63
C ASN A 87 -5.08 1.58 -12.07
N VAL A 88 -5.97 1.41 -11.08
CA VAL A 88 -6.43 0.11 -10.57
C VAL A 88 -5.27 -0.78 -10.07
N ALA A 89 -4.24 -0.16 -9.49
CA ALA A 89 -3.14 -0.87 -8.86
C ALA A 89 -3.65 -1.66 -7.65
N LEU A 90 -3.12 -2.88 -7.47
CA LEU A 90 -3.44 -3.80 -6.38
C LEU A 90 -4.90 -4.27 -6.34
N TYR A 91 -5.55 -4.32 -7.50
CA TYR A 91 -6.91 -4.82 -7.62
C TYR A 91 -7.08 -6.20 -6.98
N GLY A 92 -7.90 -6.29 -5.94
CA GLY A 92 -8.24 -7.57 -5.31
C GLY A 92 -7.09 -8.24 -4.54
N ALA A 93 -6.01 -7.52 -4.20
CA ALA A 93 -4.81 -8.14 -3.65
C ALA A 93 -5.06 -8.81 -2.28
N THR A 94 -4.43 -9.96 -2.00
CA THR A 94 -4.71 -10.79 -0.79
C THR A 94 -3.47 -11.16 0.02
N SER A 95 -2.27 -10.78 -0.42
CA SER A 95 -1.08 -10.65 0.45
C SER A 95 0.07 -10.00 -0.33
N GLY A 96 1.16 -9.71 0.36
CA GLY A 96 2.36 -9.12 -0.23
C GLY A 96 2.45 -7.63 0.01
N GLU A 97 3.52 -7.04 -0.50
CA GLU A 97 3.87 -5.65 -0.22
C GLU A 97 4.25 -4.89 -1.48
N ALA A 98 3.92 -3.59 -1.52
CA ALA A 98 4.20 -2.76 -2.67
C ALA A 98 4.65 -1.34 -2.28
N TYR A 99 5.72 -0.87 -2.89
CA TYR A 99 6.34 0.42 -2.61
C TYR A 99 6.47 1.24 -3.90
N PHE A 100 5.77 2.36 -3.97
CA PHE A 100 5.65 3.19 -5.17
C PHE A 100 6.16 4.60 -4.87
N ASN A 101 7.36 4.93 -5.36
CA ASN A 101 7.94 6.25 -5.21
C ASN A 101 7.39 7.20 -6.28
N GLY A 102 6.15 7.63 -6.06
CA GLY A 102 5.42 8.60 -6.86
C GLY A 102 3.92 8.44 -6.75
N VAL A 103 3.17 9.08 -7.64
CA VAL A 103 1.71 9.12 -7.63
C VAL A 103 1.12 7.94 -8.41
N ALA A 104 0.12 7.28 -7.83
CA ALA A 104 -0.70 6.29 -8.52
C ALA A 104 -1.91 6.96 -9.19
N GLY A 105 -2.41 6.35 -10.25
CA GLY A 105 -3.67 6.73 -10.88
C GLY A 105 -4.90 6.50 -10.00
N GLU A 106 -6.07 6.43 -10.63
CA GLU A 106 -7.35 6.20 -9.98
C GLU A 106 -7.49 4.78 -9.45
N ARG A 107 -8.39 4.57 -8.48
CA ARG A 107 -8.77 3.26 -7.93
C ARG A 107 -7.59 2.48 -7.36
N PHE A 108 -6.63 3.18 -6.78
CA PHE A 108 -5.54 2.56 -6.02
C PHE A 108 -6.09 1.68 -4.89
N CYS A 109 -5.61 0.44 -4.75
CA CYS A 109 -6.06 -0.52 -3.74
C CYS A 109 -7.57 -0.86 -3.80
N VAL A 110 -8.20 -0.74 -4.97
CA VAL A 110 -9.59 -1.16 -5.12
C VAL A 110 -9.75 -2.65 -4.82
N ARG A 111 -10.66 -3.00 -3.92
CA ARG A 111 -10.86 -4.37 -3.42
C ARG A 111 -9.63 -5.01 -2.77
N ASN A 112 -8.66 -4.23 -2.30
CA ASN A 112 -7.55 -4.80 -1.52
C ASN A 112 -8.11 -5.55 -0.30
N SER A 113 -7.62 -6.76 -0.09
CA SER A 113 -8.12 -7.72 0.89
C SER A 113 -6.99 -8.30 1.74
N GLY A 114 -5.75 -7.80 1.62
CA GLY A 114 -4.63 -8.30 2.42
C GLY A 114 -3.23 -7.81 2.06
N ALA A 115 -3.06 -7.03 0.98
CA ALA A 115 -1.76 -6.47 0.66
C ALA A 115 -1.46 -5.19 1.45
N THR A 116 -0.17 -4.95 1.66
CA THR A 116 0.36 -3.74 2.27
C THR A 116 0.98 -2.85 1.18
N ALA A 117 0.66 -1.56 1.15
CA ALA A 117 1.18 -0.67 0.13
C ALA A 117 1.58 0.70 0.67
N VAL A 118 2.65 1.28 0.12
CA VAL A 118 3.06 2.67 0.36
C VAL A 118 3.19 3.40 -0.98
N VAL A 119 2.57 4.57 -1.08
CA VAL A 119 2.53 5.40 -2.29
C VAL A 119 2.60 6.89 -1.93
N GLU A 120 3.09 7.75 -2.82
CA GLU A 120 3.33 9.17 -2.54
C GLU A 120 2.18 10.09 -2.98
N GLY A 121 1.11 9.51 -3.49
CA GLY A 121 -0.13 10.19 -3.85
C GLY A 121 -1.00 9.27 -4.69
N ILE A 122 -2.30 9.56 -4.76
CA ILE A 122 -3.26 8.77 -5.53
C ILE A 122 -4.32 9.63 -6.20
N GLY A 123 -4.91 9.12 -7.28
CA GLY A 123 -6.09 9.68 -7.92
C GLY A 123 -7.40 9.44 -7.15
N ASP A 124 -8.52 9.56 -7.87
CA ASP A 124 -9.87 9.36 -7.32
C ASP A 124 -10.14 7.89 -6.97
N HIS A 125 -11.10 7.66 -6.06
CA HIS A 125 -11.61 6.34 -5.67
C HIS A 125 -10.55 5.43 -5.02
N GLY A 126 -9.58 6.01 -4.31
CA GLY A 126 -8.62 5.25 -3.51
C GLY A 126 -9.28 4.37 -2.47
N CYS A 127 -8.79 3.14 -2.28
CA CYS A 127 -9.27 2.14 -1.33
C CYS A 127 -10.75 1.77 -1.47
N GLU A 128 -11.35 1.99 -2.66
CA GLU A 128 -12.73 1.62 -2.94
C GLU A 128 -12.94 0.10 -2.73
N TYR A 129 -13.97 -0.28 -1.99
CA TYR A 129 -14.27 -1.69 -1.66
C TYR A 129 -13.15 -2.47 -0.96
N MET A 130 -12.18 -1.80 -0.32
CA MET A 130 -11.13 -2.45 0.45
C MET A 130 -11.74 -3.23 1.64
N THR A 131 -11.31 -4.48 1.82
CA THR A 131 -11.81 -5.40 2.85
C THR A 131 -10.71 -5.88 3.80
N GLY A 132 -9.45 -5.55 3.53
CA GLY A 132 -8.30 -5.94 4.35
C GLY A 132 -6.99 -5.38 3.81
N GLY A 133 -5.90 -5.58 4.57
CA GLY A 133 -4.58 -5.03 4.26
C GLY A 133 -4.35 -3.62 4.79
N VAL A 134 -3.22 -3.02 4.41
CA VAL A 134 -2.80 -1.69 4.87
C VAL A 134 -2.40 -0.81 3.68
N ALA A 135 -2.89 0.43 3.61
CA ALA A 135 -2.51 1.38 2.57
C ALA A 135 -1.96 2.69 3.19
N VAL A 136 -0.70 3.02 2.93
CA VAL A 136 -0.07 4.27 3.35
C VAL A 136 0.04 5.22 2.16
N ILE A 137 -0.58 6.39 2.27
CA ILE A 137 -0.55 7.44 1.25
C ILE A 137 0.19 8.64 1.84
N LEU A 138 1.39 8.91 1.32
CA LEU A 138 2.28 9.98 1.78
C LEU A 138 2.01 11.33 1.12
N GLY A 139 0.90 11.48 0.40
CA GLY A 139 0.60 12.73 -0.31
C GLY A 139 -0.87 12.86 -0.68
N LYS A 140 -1.12 13.62 -1.75
CA LYS A 140 -2.49 14.01 -2.13
C LYS A 140 -3.34 12.79 -2.50
N THR A 141 -4.59 12.82 -2.08
CA THR A 141 -5.64 11.88 -2.47
C THR A 141 -6.66 12.55 -3.40
N GLY A 142 -7.29 11.76 -4.27
CA GLY A 142 -8.47 12.17 -5.03
C GLY A 142 -9.78 12.03 -4.24
N ARG A 143 -10.90 12.22 -4.94
CA ARG A 143 -12.27 12.19 -4.41
C ARG A 143 -12.75 10.78 -4.12
N ASN A 144 -13.82 10.68 -3.32
CA ASN A 144 -14.54 9.45 -3.02
C ASN A 144 -13.63 8.33 -2.46
N PHE A 145 -12.68 8.74 -1.61
CA PHE A 145 -11.79 7.80 -0.93
C PHE A 145 -12.60 6.87 -0.02
N GLY A 146 -12.25 5.58 -0.07
CA GLY A 146 -12.77 4.51 0.78
C GLY A 146 -14.24 4.19 0.59
N ALA A 147 -14.87 4.59 -0.52
CA ALA A 147 -16.25 4.22 -0.77
C ALA A 147 -16.43 2.69 -0.79
N GLY A 148 -17.38 2.19 0.01
CA GLY A 148 -17.63 0.76 0.16
C GLY A 148 -16.51 -0.02 0.85
N MET A 149 -15.51 0.65 1.45
CA MET A 149 -14.49 0.00 2.26
C MET A 149 -15.14 -0.60 3.50
N SER A 150 -14.94 -1.88 3.73
CA SER A 150 -15.51 -2.65 4.85
C SER A 150 -14.46 -3.32 5.75
N GLY A 151 -13.17 -3.22 5.40
CA GLY A 151 -12.08 -3.68 6.26
C GLY A 151 -10.70 -3.17 5.83
N GLY A 152 -9.71 -3.39 6.70
CA GLY A 152 -8.34 -2.89 6.54
C GLY A 152 -8.14 -1.48 7.11
N ILE A 153 -6.91 -0.99 6.99
CA ILE A 153 -6.50 0.32 7.52
C ILE A 153 -5.82 1.12 6.41
N ALA A 154 -6.13 2.41 6.30
CA ALA A 154 -5.32 3.33 5.53
C ALA A 154 -4.75 4.46 6.39
N TYR A 155 -3.51 4.83 6.15
CA TYR A 155 -2.87 6.00 6.77
C TYR A 155 -2.64 7.05 5.69
N VAL A 156 -3.22 8.23 5.86
CA VAL A 156 -3.16 9.30 4.85
C VAL A 156 -2.49 10.53 5.45
N LEU A 157 -1.43 11.01 4.81
CA LEU A 157 -0.82 12.29 5.15
C LEU A 157 -1.67 13.44 4.59
N ASP A 158 -2.31 14.22 5.46
CA ASP A 158 -3.18 15.35 5.07
C ASP A 158 -2.56 16.70 5.44
N GLU A 159 -1.50 17.09 4.74
CA GLU A 159 -0.81 18.37 5.00
C GLU A 159 -1.69 19.60 4.75
N GLU A 160 -2.65 19.48 3.83
CA GLU A 160 -3.53 20.59 3.43
C GLU A 160 -4.86 20.63 4.21
N GLN A 161 -5.11 19.67 5.12
CA GLN A 161 -6.39 19.52 5.84
C GLN A 161 -7.61 19.42 4.91
N LYS A 162 -7.43 18.78 3.75
CA LYS A 162 -8.45 18.63 2.70
C LYS A 162 -8.95 17.21 2.56
N PHE A 163 -8.39 16.24 3.28
CA PHE A 163 -8.74 14.84 3.09
C PHE A 163 -10.19 14.55 3.48
N LYS A 164 -10.67 15.14 4.59
CA LYS A 164 -12.03 14.91 5.09
C LYS A 164 -13.12 15.20 4.05
N SER A 165 -12.97 16.23 3.21
CA SER A 165 -13.95 16.57 2.16
C SER A 165 -13.88 15.65 0.93
N LYS A 166 -12.84 14.84 0.82
CA LYS A 166 -12.62 13.88 -0.27
C LYS A 166 -13.00 12.44 0.12
N CYS A 167 -13.25 12.20 1.39
CA CYS A 167 -13.57 10.89 1.92
C CYS A 167 -15.08 10.64 1.93
N ASN A 168 -15.50 9.39 1.73
CA ASN A 168 -16.88 9.00 1.98
C ASN A 168 -17.10 8.80 3.49
N ALA A 169 -17.15 9.92 4.22
CA ALA A 169 -17.07 9.95 5.68
C ALA A 169 -18.27 9.35 6.42
N ALA A 170 -19.37 9.00 5.74
CA ALA A 170 -20.53 8.38 6.37
C ALA A 170 -20.22 6.98 6.89
N ASP A 171 -19.38 6.23 6.17
CA ASP A 171 -19.07 4.82 6.45
C ASP A 171 -17.67 4.63 7.05
N LEU A 172 -16.94 5.73 7.25
CA LEU A 172 -15.52 5.70 7.57
C LEU A 172 -15.20 6.56 8.77
N ASN A 173 -14.32 6.02 9.60
CA ASN A 173 -13.69 6.75 10.68
C ASN A 173 -12.40 7.39 10.22
N LEU A 174 -12.20 8.63 10.69
CA LEU A 174 -11.05 9.46 10.38
C LEU A 174 -10.41 9.88 11.70
N ASP A 175 -9.51 9.05 12.21
CA ASP A 175 -8.96 9.18 13.55
C ASP A 175 -7.52 9.74 13.51
N PRO A 176 -7.12 10.54 14.50
CA PRO A 176 -5.71 10.85 14.70
C PRO A 176 -4.93 9.59 15.12
N ILE A 177 -3.64 9.53 14.77
CA ILE A 177 -2.78 8.41 15.16
C ILE A 177 -2.29 8.62 16.60
N THR A 178 -2.94 7.96 17.56
CA THR A 178 -2.66 8.09 18.99
C THR A 178 -2.08 6.82 19.61
N GLU A 179 -2.52 5.65 19.13
CA GLU A 179 -2.05 4.33 19.59
C GLU A 179 -0.60 4.05 19.18
N GLU A 180 0.20 3.50 20.10
CA GLU A 180 1.62 3.20 19.84
C GLU A 180 1.81 2.15 18.74
N ASN A 181 0.94 1.15 18.68
CA ASN A 181 1.00 0.12 17.63
C ASN A 181 0.81 0.72 16.23
N ASP A 182 -0.12 1.68 16.08
CA ASP A 182 -0.33 2.38 14.81
C ASP A 182 0.89 3.26 14.45
N LYS A 183 1.47 3.96 15.42
CA LYS A 183 2.69 4.78 15.21
C LYS A 183 3.86 3.91 14.74
N GLN A 184 4.07 2.77 15.39
CA GLN A 184 5.14 1.84 15.06
C GLN A 184 4.93 1.26 13.66
N GLN A 185 3.73 0.77 13.35
CA GLN A 185 3.41 0.21 12.04
C GLN A 185 3.62 1.26 10.94
N LEU A 186 3.07 2.46 11.09
CA LEU A 186 3.22 3.52 10.10
C LEU A 186 4.71 3.88 9.89
N LYS A 187 5.47 4.04 10.97
CA LYS A 187 6.90 4.38 10.89
C LYS A 187 7.69 3.27 10.20
N GLU A 188 7.41 2.01 10.49
CA GLU A 188 8.04 0.86 9.83
C GLU A 188 7.74 0.83 8.33
N LEU A 189 6.47 1.03 7.94
CA LEU A 189 6.09 1.04 6.52
C LEU A 189 6.77 2.17 5.74
N ILE A 190 6.88 3.36 6.33
CA ILE A 190 7.59 4.50 5.72
C ILE A 190 9.10 4.23 5.67
N THR A 191 9.66 3.59 6.70
CA THR A 191 11.08 3.18 6.72
C THR A 191 11.37 2.18 5.62
N ASN A 192 10.51 1.18 5.43
CA ASN A 192 10.63 0.22 4.34
C ASN A 192 10.49 0.89 2.98
N HIS A 193 9.54 1.83 2.83
CA HIS A 193 9.40 2.62 1.62
C HIS A 193 10.68 3.39 1.29
N TYR A 194 11.29 4.07 2.26
CA TYR A 194 12.60 4.72 2.09
C TYR A 194 13.69 3.71 1.69
N ASN A 195 13.83 2.60 2.41
CA ASN A 195 14.86 1.60 2.14
C ASN A 195 14.77 1.02 0.72
N TYR A 196 13.55 0.71 0.25
CA TYR A 196 13.33 0.09 -1.05
C TYR A 196 13.36 1.09 -2.21
N THR A 197 12.94 2.34 -1.98
CA THR A 197 12.77 3.31 -3.07
C THR A 197 13.80 4.43 -3.08
N GLN A 198 14.43 4.72 -1.94
CA GLN A 198 15.24 5.92 -1.69
C GLN A 198 14.41 7.21 -1.83
N SER A 199 13.14 7.16 -1.42
CA SER A 199 12.22 8.30 -1.48
C SER A 199 12.68 9.46 -0.59
N ALA A 200 12.93 10.61 -1.20
CA ALA A 200 13.25 11.85 -0.50
C ALA A 200 12.09 12.33 0.40
N LEU A 201 10.84 12.06 0.01
CA LEU A 201 9.67 12.38 0.82
C LEU A 201 9.61 11.50 2.08
N ALA A 202 9.81 10.19 1.93
CA ALA A 202 9.84 9.26 3.06
C ALA A 202 10.96 9.65 4.04
N GLN A 203 12.15 9.96 3.53
CA GLN A 203 13.26 10.46 4.34
C GLN A 203 12.87 11.70 5.15
N ARG A 204 12.30 12.72 4.48
CA ARG A 204 11.86 13.96 5.13
C ARG A 204 10.85 13.71 6.24
N ILE A 205 9.89 12.81 6.01
CA ILE A 205 8.87 12.43 7.00
C ILE A 205 9.53 11.76 8.21
N LEU A 206 10.45 10.82 7.99
CA LEU A 206 11.14 10.10 9.07
C LEU A 206 12.04 11.00 9.90
N GLU A 207 12.76 11.93 9.26
CA GLU A 207 13.63 12.91 9.93
C GLU A 207 12.84 13.94 10.75
N ASN A 208 11.59 14.21 10.38
CA ASN A 208 10.72 15.20 11.02
C ASN A 208 9.47 14.54 11.63
N TRP A 209 9.62 13.32 12.14
CA TRP A 209 8.51 12.46 12.54
C TRP A 209 7.47 13.14 13.44
N ASP A 210 7.90 13.81 14.50
CA ASP A 210 7.00 14.44 15.47
C ASP A 210 6.18 15.59 14.87
N ALA A 211 6.69 16.22 13.82
CA ALA A 211 5.97 17.28 13.08
C ALA A 211 5.01 16.71 12.03
N TYR A 212 5.29 15.52 11.49
CA TYR A 212 4.46 14.86 10.48
C TYR A 212 3.37 13.98 11.07
N LEU A 213 3.65 13.26 12.17
CA LEU A 213 2.71 12.32 12.78
C LEU A 213 1.32 12.92 13.05
N PRO A 214 1.18 14.15 13.60
CA PRO A 214 -0.13 14.76 13.83
C PRO A 214 -0.91 15.09 12.55
N LYS A 215 -0.25 15.10 11.38
CA LYS A 215 -0.87 15.34 10.07
C LYS A 215 -1.38 14.06 9.41
N PHE A 216 -1.05 12.89 9.96
CA PHE A 216 -1.59 11.63 9.46
C PHE A 216 -2.97 11.34 10.03
N ILE A 217 -3.83 10.80 9.18
CA ILE A 217 -5.18 10.36 9.50
C ILE A 217 -5.22 8.85 9.31
N LYS A 218 -5.65 8.12 10.36
CA LYS A 218 -6.01 6.71 10.29
C LYS A 218 -7.43 6.58 9.78
N VAL A 219 -7.62 5.76 8.75
CA VAL A 219 -8.90 5.51 8.09
C VAL A 219 -9.25 4.04 8.23
N LEU A 220 -10.44 3.78 8.76
CA LEU A 220 -10.99 2.43 8.90
C LEU A 220 -12.53 2.49 8.95
N PRO A 221 -13.24 1.48 8.43
CA PRO A 221 -14.69 1.43 8.55
C PRO A 221 -15.13 1.07 9.98
N GLU A 222 -16.34 1.53 10.35
CA GLU A 222 -16.86 1.35 11.71
C GLU A 222 -17.01 -0.11 12.10
N GLU A 223 -17.54 -0.94 11.20
CA GLU A 223 -17.70 -2.38 11.46
C GLU A 223 -16.37 -3.06 11.77
N TYR A 224 -15.30 -2.65 11.07
CA TYR A 224 -13.95 -3.17 11.30
C TYR A 224 -13.38 -2.69 12.63
N ARG A 225 -13.59 -1.42 13.01
CA ARG A 225 -13.21 -0.92 14.33
C ARG A 225 -13.88 -1.75 15.44
N GLN A 226 -15.19 -2.00 15.33
CA GLN A 226 -15.92 -2.79 16.31
C GLN A 226 -15.42 -4.24 16.38
N ALA A 227 -15.00 -4.81 15.24
CA ALA A 227 -14.36 -6.12 15.23
C ALA A 227 -13.02 -6.12 15.97
N LEU A 228 -12.18 -5.09 15.79
CA LEU A 228 -10.90 -4.96 16.50
C LEU A 228 -11.09 -4.83 18.02
N ILE A 229 -12.06 -4.01 18.46
CA ILE A 229 -12.37 -3.85 19.89
C ILE A 229 -12.80 -5.18 20.50
N ARG A 230 -13.68 -5.94 19.83
CA ARG A 230 -14.11 -7.26 20.31
C ARG A 230 -12.93 -8.24 20.43
N LEU A 231 -12.02 -8.25 19.46
CA LEU A 231 -10.84 -9.10 19.50
C LEU A 231 -9.91 -8.73 20.67
N GLU A 232 -9.69 -7.44 20.92
CA GLU A 232 -8.89 -6.99 22.07
C GLU A 232 -9.54 -7.33 23.42
N GLU A 233 -10.87 -7.26 23.51
CA GLU A 233 -11.61 -7.69 24.70
C GLU A 233 -11.49 -9.19 24.93
N GLU A 234 -11.63 -10.00 23.87
CA GLU A 234 -11.46 -11.46 23.92
C GLU A 234 -10.04 -11.86 24.35
N GLU A 235 -9.00 -11.23 23.78
CA GLU A 235 -7.60 -11.48 24.15
C GLU A 235 -7.33 -11.19 25.65
N LYS A 236 -7.83 -10.05 26.15
CA LYS A 236 -7.71 -9.69 27.58
C LYS A 236 -8.43 -10.69 28.49
N LEU A 237 -9.57 -11.23 28.05
CA LEU A 237 -10.29 -12.25 28.81
C LEU A 237 -9.52 -13.58 28.85
N THR A 238 -8.91 -14.00 27.73
CA THR A 238 -8.08 -15.22 27.71
C THR A 238 -6.87 -15.09 28.63
N ASP A 239 -6.15 -13.96 28.60
CA ASP A 239 -4.98 -13.71 29.45
C ASP A 239 -5.30 -13.69 30.95
N LEU A 240 -6.56 -13.42 31.34
CA LEU A 240 -7.00 -13.44 32.73
C LEU A 240 -7.43 -14.84 33.21
N THR A 241 -7.61 -15.79 32.29
CA THR A 241 -8.05 -17.16 32.59
C THR A 241 -6.93 -18.21 32.54
N GLU A 242 -5.73 -17.82 32.08
CA GLU A 242 -4.49 -18.59 32.14
C GLU A 242 -3.61 -18.20 33.35
#